data_AF-A0A2K8UHZ1-F1
#
_entry.id   AF-A0A2K8UHZ1-F1
#
_cell.length_a   1.000
_cell.length_b   1.000
_cell.length_c   1.000
_cell.angle_alpha   90.00
_cell.angle_beta   90.00
_cell.angle_gamma   90.00
#
_symmetry.space_group_name_H-M   'P 1'
#
loop_
_entity.id
_entity.type
_entity.pdbx_description
1 polymer ?
#
loop_
_entity_poly.entity_id
_entity_poly.type
_entity_poly.pdbx_seq_one_letter_code
_entity_poly.pdbx_strand_id
1 'polypeptide(L)'
;MIQIPVDVPGTAARWAILTLSTGSLLRRRTWPDPTGAALQGLGADYVYLLMQEEMPPDYDSRVQALVPTEEINISGNQLLTTYTTPTLPAEQLALAIDQQAEARIGMALDLLRISTPADMVDALGLIAARVEGVTLPDASQARVDQFMLLATNYTNAVKARAEALKTWVADHPGLAPDLDAGWPDLPTGAAA
;
A
#
# COMPACT_ATOMS: atom_id res chain seq x y z
N MET A 1 47.43 -5.12 6.30
CA MET A 1 47.00 -5.79 5.06
C MET A 1 45.48 -5.85 5.11
N ILE A 2 44.77 -5.21 4.19
CA ILE A 2 43.29 -5.19 4.17
C ILE A 2 42.85 -6.51 3.54
N GLN A 3 42.14 -7.36 4.28
CA GLN A 3 41.53 -8.55 3.70
C GLN A 3 40.29 -8.12 2.92
N ILE A 4 40.36 -8.24 1.59
CA ILE A 4 39.22 -8.04 0.72
C ILE A 4 38.47 -9.38 0.67
N PRO A 5 37.15 -9.41 0.93
CA PRO A 5 36.39 -10.64 0.79
C PRO A 5 36.41 -11.08 -0.69
N VAL A 6 36.60 -12.39 -0.93
CA VAL A 6 36.69 -12.93 -2.29
C VAL A 6 35.30 -13.01 -2.90
N ASP A 7 35.17 -12.67 -4.17
CA ASP A 7 33.92 -12.83 -4.91
C ASP A 7 33.61 -14.32 -5.07
N VAL A 8 32.59 -14.80 -4.36
CA VAL A 8 32.07 -16.18 -4.45
C VAL A 8 30.69 -16.15 -5.11
N PRO A 9 30.20 -17.27 -5.67
CA PRO A 9 28.90 -17.31 -6.36
C PRO A 9 27.69 -16.80 -5.57
N GLY A 10 27.79 -16.66 -4.23
CA GLY A 10 26.77 -16.05 -3.37
C GLY A 10 26.93 -14.55 -3.08
N THR A 11 28.09 -13.94 -3.37
CA THR A 11 28.40 -12.51 -3.20
C THR A 11 28.60 -11.79 -4.54
N ALA A 12 28.73 -12.57 -5.62
CA ALA A 12 28.76 -12.08 -6.99
C ALA A 12 27.55 -11.17 -7.19
N ALA A 13 27.85 -9.89 -7.42
CA ALA A 13 26.91 -8.77 -7.59
C ALA A 13 26.56 -7.87 -6.41
N ARG A 14 27.26 -7.96 -5.27
CA ARG A 14 26.93 -7.18 -4.06
C ARG A 14 28.09 -6.33 -3.56
N TRP A 15 28.61 -5.43 -4.38
CA TRP A 15 29.81 -4.67 -4.02
C TRP A 15 29.61 -3.15 -4.14
N ALA A 16 30.19 -2.41 -3.21
CA ALA A 16 30.25 -0.95 -3.25
C ALA A 16 31.67 -0.46 -3.04
N ILE A 17 32.01 0.69 -3.62
CA ILE A 17 33.28 1.38 -3.39
C ILE A 17 32.97 2.69 -2.66
N LEU A 18 33.52 2.84 -1.47
CA LEU A 18 33.46 4.08 -0.69
C LEU A 18 34.71 4.91 -0.92
N THR A 19 34.53 6.19 -1.20
CA THR A 19 35.61 7.19 -1.21
C THR A 19 35.68 7.83 0.18
N LEU A 20 36.77 7.63 0.92
CA LEU A 20 36.88 8.07 2.32
C LEU A 20 36.87 9.59 2.45
N SER A 21 37.56 10.30 1.56
CA SER A 21 37.66 11.77 1.59
C SER A 21 36.33 12.49 1.36
N THR A 22 35.42 11.91 0.57
CA THR A 22 34.14 12.54 0.20
C THR A 22 32.92 11.85 0.80
N GLY A 23 33.06 10.63 1.33
CA GLY A 23 31.94 9.78 1.72
C GLY A 23 31.13 9.24 0.54
N SER A 24 31.59 9.42 -0.71
CA SER A 24 30.83 9.03 -1.90
C SER A 24 30.83 7.51 -2.08
N LEU A 25 29.65 6.95 -2.36
CA LEU A 25 29.46 5.51 -2.52
C LEU A 25 29.10 5.15 -3.97
N LEU A 26 29.96 4.38 -4.63
CA LEU A 26 29.74 3.84 -5.97
C LEU A 26 29.27 2.39 -5.87
N ARG A 27 27.98 2.15 -6.12
CA ARG A 27 27.37 0.81 -6.12
C ARG A 27 27.72 0.07 -7.41
N ARG A 28 28.25 -1.15 -7.29
CA ARG A 28 28.58 -2.02 -8.43
C ARG A 28 27.89 -3.37 -8.29
N ARG A 29 27.14 -3.73 -9.33
CA ARG A 29 26.47 -5.03 -9.45
C ARG A 29 27.42 -6.16 -9.86
N THR A 30 28.72 -5.96 -9.86
CA THR A 30 29.72 -7.00 -10.12
C THR A 30 31.03 -6.58 -9.49
N TRP A 31 31.79 -7.54 -8.95
CA TRP A 31 33.16 -7.26 -8.56
C TRP A 31 33.96 -6.99 -9.84
N PRO A 32 34.71 -5.88 -9.90
CA PRO A 32 35.37 -5.48 -11.14
C PRO A 32 36.55 -6.38 -11.57
N ASP A 33 37.10 -7.20 -10.67
CA ASP A 33 38.13 -8.18 -11.02
C ASP A 33 37.62 -9.61 -10.77
N PRO A 34 37.39 -10.45 -11.79
CA PRO A 34 36.87 -11.81 -11.59
C PRO A 34 37.77 -12.72 -10.73
N THR A 35 39.00 -12.31 -10.42
CA THR A 35 39.92 -13.03 -9.53
C THR A 35 39.73 -12.68 -8.04
N GLY A 36 38.91 -11.67 -7.71
CA GLY A 36 38.73 -11.19 -6.34
C GLY A 36 39.89 -10.31 -5.83
N ALA A 37 40.87 -10.01 -6.68
CA ALA A 37 41.99 -9.15 -6.31
C ALA A 37 41.55 -7.69 -6.11
N ALA A 38 42.33 -6.94 -5.33
CA ALA A 38 42.18 -5.49 -5.20
C ALA A 38 42.33 -4.84 -6.58
N LEU A 39 41.47 -3.88 -6.94
CA LEU A 39 41.68 -3.13 -8.18
C LEU A 39 42.96 -2.31 -8.04
N GLN A 40 43.90 -2.58 -8.93
CA GLN A 40 45.14 -1.83 -9.01
C GLN A 40 44.86 -0.40 -9.50
N GLY A 41 45.50 0.59 -8.88
CA GLY A 41 45.37 2.00 -9.26
C GLY A 41 44.31 2.78 -8.49
N LEU A 42 43.47 2.14 -7.66
CA LEU A 42 42.69 2.86 -6.65
C LEU A 42 43.63 3.24 -5.49
N GLY A 43 43.71 4.55 -5.22
CA GLY A 43 44.56 5.09 -4.16
C GLY A 43 44.11 4.66 -2.75
N ALA A 44 44.87 5.06 -1.72
CA ALA A 44 44.56 4.74 -0.32
C ALA A 44 43.23 5.33 0.21
N ASP A 45 42.56 6.14 -0.59
CA ASP A 45 41.29 6.80 -0.27
C ASP A 45 40.05 5.95 -0.55
N TYR A 46 40.22 4.71 -1.03
CA TYR A 46 39.09 3.85 -1.41
C TYR A 46 38.99 2.61 -0.52
N VAL A 47 37.77 2.28 -0.11
CA VAL A 47 37.42 1.05 0.62
C VAL A 47 36.35 0.29 -0.14
N TYR A 48 36.52 -1.02 -0.22
CA TYR A 48 35.55 -1.92 -0.83
C TYR A 48 34.63 -2.50 0.24
N LEU A 49 33.33 -2.43 -0.01
CA LEU A 49 32.30 -2.87 0.92
C LEU A 49 31.47 -3.97 0.27
N LEU A 50 31.29 -5.08 0.96
CA LEU A 50 30.31 -6.10 0.62
C LEU A 50 28.93 -5.61 1.06
N MET A 51 27.98 -5.55 0.12
CA MET A 51 26.60 -5.17 0.41
C MET A 51 25.87 -6.34 1.05
N GLN A 52 25.33 -6.10 2.23
CA GLN A 52 24.43 -6.99 2.95
C GLN A 52 23.09 -6.29 3.08
N GLU A 53 22.04 -6.99 2.68
CA GLU A 53 20.68 -6.48 2.71
C GLU A 53 19.84 -7.43 3.54
N GLU A 54 19.22 -6.90 4.59
CA GLU A 54 18.26 -7.66 5.39
C GLU A 54 16.96 -7.81 4.61
N MET A 55 16.21 -8.87 4.90
CA MET A 55 14.88 -9.04 4.34
C MET A 55 13.97 -7.92 4.87
N PRO A 56 13.26 -7.17 4.00
CA PRO A 56 12.28 -6.19 4.45
C PRO A 56 11.20 -6.87 5.32
N PRO A 57 10.75 -6.22 6.41
CA PRO A 57 9.60 -6.72 7.16
C PRO A 57 8.32 -6.65 6.32
N ASP A 58 7.35 -7.51 6.65
CA ASP A 58 5.99 -7.37 6.12
C ASP A 58 5.36 -6.06 6.63
N TYR A 59 4.67 -5.34 5.75
CA TYR A 59 4.03 -4.07 6.08
C TYR A 59 2.83 -3.79 5.18
N ASP A 60 1.91 -2.95 5.64
CA ASP A 60 0.80 -2.47 4.82
C ASP A 60 1.17 -1.12 4.18
N SER A 61 1.45 -1.15 2.89
CA SER A 61 1.82 0.03 2.10
C SER A 61 0.77 1.15 2.06
N ARG A 62 -0.49 0.87 2.45
CA ARG A 62 -1.54 1.89 2.56
C ARG A 62 -1.35 2.78 3.80
N VAL A 63 -0.67 2.28 4.82
CA VAL A 63 -0.56 2.94 6.15
C VAL A 63 0.87 3.09 6.65
N GLN A 64 1.83 2.40 6.03
CA GLN A 64 3.26 2.43 6.40
C GLN A 64 4.13 2.64 5.16
N ALA A 65 5.27 3.30 5.35
CA ALA A 65 6.33 3.41 4.35
C ALA A 65 7.46 2.43 4.69
N LEU A 66 8.07 1.83 3.67
CA LEU A 66 9.32 1.07 3.84
C LEU A 66 10.52 2.01 3.65
N VAL A 67 11.28 2.25 4.71
CA VAL A 67 12.43 3.16 4.70
C VAL A 67 13.73 2.38 4.90
N PRO A 68 14.61 2.30 3.88
CA PRO A 68 15.92 1.69 4.01
C PRO A 68 16.88 2.62 4.78
N THR A 69 17.65 2.04 5.69
CA THR A 69 18.77 2.69 6.37
C THR A 69 20.05 1.95 6.03
N GLU A 70 21.07 2.69 5.58
CA GLU A 70 22.37 2.12 5.24
C GLU A 70 23.38 2.44 6.35
N GLU A 71 24.07 1.41 6.84
CA GLU A 71 25.19 1.51 7.77
C GLU A 71 26.49 1.06 7.10
N ILE A 72 27.51 1.92 7.17
CA ILE A 72 28.84 1.64 6.64
C ILE A 72 29.73 1.13 7.78
N ASN A 73 30.10 -0.15 7.73
CA ASN A 73 31.11 -0.73 8.61
C ASN A 73 32.44 -0.88 7.88
N ILE A 74 33.28 0.17 7.98
CA ILE A 74 34.62 0.19 7.38
C ILE A 74 35.50 -0.94 7.92
N SER A 75 35.43 -1.23 9.22
CA SER A 75 36.26 -2.27 9.85
C SER A 75 35.90 -3.69 9.40
N GLY A 76 34.62 -3.92 9.09
CA GLY A 76 34.10 -5.18 8.59
C GLY A 76 34.04 -5.28 7.06
N ASN A 77 34.44 -4.23 6.33
CA ASN A 77 34.29 -4.12 4.87
C ASN A 77 32.85 -4.41 4.41
N GLN A 78 31.85 -3.84 5.10
CA GLN A 78 30.43 -4.11 4.87
C GLN A 78 29.62 -2.82 4.72
N LEU A 79 28.62 -2.88 3.85
CA LEU A 79 27.51 -1.94 3.77
C LEU A 79 26.25 -2.71 4.13
N LEU A 80 25.66 -2.44 5.29
CA LEU A 80 24.44 -3.09 5.76
C LEU A 80 23.23 -2.21 5.44
N THR A 81 22.25 -2.76 4.73
CA THR A 81 20.93 -2.14 4.53
C THR A 81 19.92 -2.82 5.45
N THR A 82 19.37 -2.04 6.37
CA THR A 82 18.26 -2.44 7.25
C THR A 82 17.00 -1.68 6.85
N TYR A 83 15.85 -2.19 7.25
CA TYR A 83 14.56 -1.64 6.87
C TYR A 83 13.73 -1.26 8.10
N THR A 84 13.07 -0.11 8.03
CA THR A 84 12.10 0.33 9.03
C THR A 84 10.77 0.63 8.37
N THR A 85 9.68 0.52 9.13
CA THR A 85 8.31 0.69 8.64
C THR A 85 7.56 1.79 9.38
N PRO A 86 8.01 3.07 9.27
CA PRO A 86 7.28 4.17 9.88
C PRO A 86 5.88 4.30 9.31
N THR A 87 4.93 4.57 10.21
CA THR A 87 3.56 4.94 9.86
C THR A 87 3.54 6.20 9.00
N LEU A 88 2.68 6.23 7.98
CA LEU A 88 2.52 7.40 7.11
C LEU A 88 1.98 8.62 7.88
N PRO A 89 2.24 9.85 7.38
CA PRO A 89 1.67 11.06 7.95
C PRO A 89 0.13 11.02 7.92
N ALA A 90 -0.50 11.70 8.88
CA ALA A 90 -1.97 11.73 9.04
C ALA A 90 -2.72 12.13 7.75
N GLU A 91 -2.17 13.05 6.95
CA GLU A 91 -2.75 13.47 5.67
C GLU A 91 -2.81 12.33 4.65
N GLN A 92 -1.75 11.50 4.58
CA GLN A 92 -1.71 10.35 3.68
C GLN A 92 -2.60 9.22 4.18
N LEU A 93 -2.67 9.04 5.51
CA LEU A 93 -3.60 8.09 6.12
C LEU A 93 -5.07 8.48 5.86
N ALA A 94 -5.41 9.77 5.94
CA ALA A 94 -6.75 10.25 5.62
C ALA A 94 -7.13 9.94 4.17
N LEU A 95 -6.20 10.13 3.23
CA LEU A 95 -6.41 9.75 1.82
C LEU A 95 -6.61 8.24 1.65
N ALA A 96 -5.81 7.42 2.32
CA ALA A 96 -5.95 5.96 2.27
C ALA A 96 -7.31 5.49 2.84
N ILE A 97 -7.78 6.13 3.92
CA ILE A 97 -9.11 5.89 4.50
C ILE A 97 -10.21 6.24 3.50
N ASP A 98 -10.09 7.38 2.81
CA ASP A 98 -11.07 7.80 1.79
C ASP A 98 -11.11 6.84 0.61
N GLN A 99 -9.95 6.43 0.09
CA GLN A 99 -9.87 5.44 -0.99
C GLN A 99 -10.50 4.10 -0.59
N GLN A 100 -10.27 3.65 0.64
CA GLN A 100 -10.88 2.43 1.15
C GLN A 100 -12.40 2.57 1.29
N ALA A 101 -12.89 3.72 1.78
CA ALA A 101 -14.32 4.01 1.88
C ALA A 101 -14.99 4.02 0.50
N GLU A 102 -14.37 4.66 -0.49
CA GLU A 102 -14.84 4.67 -1.88
C GLU A 102 -14.89 3.26 -2.49
N ALA A 103 -13.85 2.45 -2.28
CA ALA A 103 -13.82 1.06 -2.73
C ALA A 103 -14.98 0.24 -2.14
N ARG A 104 -15.25 0.41 -0.84
CA ARG A 104 -16.37 -0.28 -0.15
C ARG A 104 -17.73 0.14 -0.69
N ILE A 105 -17.93 1.44 -0.91
CA ILE A 105 -19.17 1.96 -1.53
C ILE A 105 -19.32 1.42 -2.95
N GLY A 106 -18.25 1.42 -3.75
CA GLY A 106 -18.24 0.85 -5.10
C GLY A 106 -18.66 -0.62 -5.11
N MET A 107 -18.07 -1.45 -4.24
CA MET A 107 -18.42 -2.86 -4.11
C MET A 107 -19.89 -3.08 -3.75
N ALA A 108 -20.43 -2.29 -2.82
CA ALA A 108 -21.84 -2.39 -2.43
C ALA A 108 -22.77 -1.99 -3.58
N LEU A 109 -22.45 -0.93 -4.32
CA LEU A 109 -23.22 -0.51 -5.49
C LEU A 109 -23.16 -1.56 -6.60
N ASP A 110 -22.00 -2.19 -6.83
CA ASP A 110 -21.85 -3.25 -7.81
C ASP A 110 -22.64 -4.51 -7.43
N LEU A 111 -22.64 -4.90 -6.14
CA LEU A 111 -23.45 -6.02 -5.67
C LEU A 111 -24.96 -5.74 -5.79
N LEU A 112 -25.40 -4.52 -5.48
CA LEU A 112 -26.78 -4.09 -5.69
C LEU A 112 -27.17 -4.06 -7.18
N ARG A 113 -26.21 -3.84 -8.09
CA ARG A 113 -26.42 -3.94 -9.54
C ARG A 113 -26.50 -5.37 -10.05
N ILE A 114 -25.77 -6.30 -9.44
CA ILE A 114 -25.65 -7.70 -9.89
C ILE A 114 -26.82 -8.57 -9.38
N SER A 115 -27.58 -8.14 -8.38
CA SER A 115 -28.58 -8.98 -7.72
C SER A 115 -29.82 -9.39 -8.54
N THR A 116 -30.02 -8.89 -9.77
CA THR A 116 -30.40 -9.70 -10.96
C THR A 116 -30.48 -8.79 -12.22
N PRO A 117 -30.16 -9.29 -13.43
CA PRO A 117 -30.40 -8.56 -14.68
C PRO A 117 -31.88 -8.17 -14.88
N ALA A 118 -32.81 -8.95 -14.33
CA ALA A 118 -34.24 -8.64 -14.35
C ALA A 118 -34.57 -7.43 -13.46
N ASP A 119 -34.03 -7.38 -12.25
CA ASP A 119 -34.23 -6.25 -11.32
C ASP A 119 -33.54 -4.98 -11.81
N MET A 120 -32.45 -5.09 -12.58
CA MET A 120 -31.75 -3.94 -13.15
C MET A 120 -32.47 -3.37 -14.39
N VAL A 121 -33.05 -4.22 -15.24
CA VAL A 121 -33.92 -3.81 -16.36
C VAL A 121 -35.21 -3.19 -15.83
N ASP A 122 -35.78 -3.74 -14.76
CA ASP A 122 -36.89 -3.12 -14.06
C ASP A 122 -36.45 -1.80 -13.42
N ALA A 123 -35.44 -1.75 -12.55
CA ALA A 123 -35.01 -0.50 -11.92
C ALA A 123 -34.63 0.61 -12.92
N LEU A 124 -33.92 0.30 -14.01
CA LEU A 124 -33.63 1.25 -15.08
C LEU A 124 -34.87 1.64 -15.88
N GLY A 125 -35.77 0.70 -16.16
CA GLY A 125 -37.07 0.97 -16.78
C GLY A 125 -37.98 1.83 -15.90
N LEU A 126 -37.91 1.65 -14.57
CA LEU A 126 -38.64 2.38 -13.56
C LEU A 126 -38.10 3.81 -13.37
N ILE A 127 -36.78 3.98 -13.40
CA ILE A 127 -36.12 5.30 -13.39
C ILE A 127 -36.39 6.06 -14.69
N ALA A 128 -36.29 5.39 -15.85
CA ALA A 128 -36.63 5.99 -17.15
C ALA A 128 -38.11 6.41 -17.19
N ALA A 129 -39.01 5.56 -16.72
CA ALA A 129 -40.42 5.87 -16.54
C ALA A 129 -40.63 7.10 -15.62
N ARG A 130 -39.93 7.20 -14.49
CA ARG A 130 -40.01 8.38 -13.60
C ARG A 130 -39.53 9.67 -14.27
N VAL A 131 -38.45 9.62 -15.06
CA VAL A 131 -37.92 10.76 -15.84
C VAL A 131 -38.89 11.17 -16.96
N GLU A 132 -39.60 10.21 -17.55
CA GLU A 132 -40.62 10.42 -18.59
C GLU A 132 -42.03 10.67 -18.04
N GLY A 133 -42.22 10.69 -16.71
CA GLY A 133 -43.51 10.95 -16.06
C GLY A 133 -44.50 9.78 -16.06
N VAL A 134 -44.03 8.56 -16.30
CA VAL A 134 -44.79 7.31 -16.25
C VAL A 134 -44.88 6.81 -14.80
N THR A 135 -46.10 6.50 -14.36
CA THR A 135 -46.38 5.94 -13.03
C THR A 135 -46.03 4.46 -12.98
N LEU A 136 -45.29 4.06 -11.95
CA LEU A 136 -44.86 2.69 -11.74
C LEU A 136 -45.93 1.88 -10.99
N PRO A 137 -45.99 0.55 -11.17
CA PRO A 137 -46.74 -0.31 -10.25
C PRO A 137 -46.21 -0.16 -8.82
N ASP A 138 -47.08 -0.12 -7.82
CA ASP A 138 -46.71 0.13 -6.42
C ASP A 138 -45.64 -0.83 -5.89
N ALA A 139 -45.71 -2.11 -6.28
CA ALA A 139 -44.73 -3.12 -5.89
C ALA A 139 -43.31 -2.81 -6.41
N SER A 140 -43.22 -2.26 -7.62
CA SER A 140 -41.95 -1.87 -8.25
C SER A 140 -41.38 -0.60 -7.60
N GLN A 141 -42.24 0.38 -7.28
CA GLN A 141 -41.84 1.59 -6.56
C GLN A 141 -41.32 1.25 -5.15
N ALA A 142 -42.02 0.40 -4.40
CA ALA A 142 -41.62 -0.02 -3.05
C ALA A 142 -40.25 -0.72 -3.06
N ARG A 143 -39.98 -1.52 -4.09
CA ARG A 143 -38.70 -2.22 -4.25
C ARG A 143 -37.55 -1.25 -4.56
N VAL A 144 -37.76 -0.29 -5.46
CA VAL A 144 -36.79 0.78 -5.75
C VAL A 144 -36.51 1.61 -4.49
N ASP A 145 -37.55 1.99 -3.75
CA ASP A 145 -37.39 2.77 -2.51
C ASP A 145 -36.59 1.98 -1.46
N GLN A 146 -36.84 0.67 -1.33
CA GLN A 146 -36.08 -0.21 -0.45
C GLN A 146 -34.60 -0.29 -0.85
N PHE A 147 -34.31 -0.42 -2.16
CA PHE A 147 -32.95 -0.42 -2.66
C PHE A 147 -32.22 0.90 -2.37
N MET A 148 -32.88 2.03 -2.65
CA MET A 148 -32.32 3.36 -2.38
C MET A 148 -32.07 3.59 -0.89
N LEU A 149 -32.98 3.11 -0.03
CA LEU A 149 -32.81 3.19 1.42
C LEU A 149 -31.62 2.37 1.91
N LEU A 150 -31.47 1.12 1.44
CA LEU A 150 -30.34 0.25 1.78
C LEU A 150 -29.01 0.86 1.32
N ALA A 151 -28.93 1.33 0.07
CA ALA A 151 -27.74 1.97 -0.47
C ALA A 151 -27.37 3.25 0.32
N THR A 152 -28.37 4.06 0.68
CA THR A 152 -28.17 5.28 1.47
C THR A 152 -27.66 4.95 2.88
N ASN A 153 -28.29 3.99 3.56
CA ASN A 153 -27.88 3.57 4.91
C ASN A 153 -26.46 3.01 4.92
N TYR A 154 -26.12 2.16 3.96
CA TYR A 154 -24.77 1.61 3.82
C TYR A 154 -23.73 2.71 3.56
N THR A 155 -24.00 3.60 2.60
CA THR A 155 -23.11 4.72 2.28
C THR A 155 -22.87 5.62 3.49
N ASN A 156 -23.93 5.93 4.25
CA ASN A 156 -23.82 6.74 5.46
C ASN A 156 -23.00 6.03 6.54
N ALA A 157 -23.17 4.72 6.72
CA ALA A 157 -22.39 3.93 7.67
C ALA A 157 -20.89 3.88 7.30
N VAL A 158 -20.58 3.69 6.01
CA VAL A 158 -19.19 3.72 5.51
C VAL A 158 -18.56 5.10 5.74
N LYS A 159 -19.27 6.19 5.40
CA LYS A 159 -18.78 7.56 5.64
C LYS A 159 -18.57 7.84 7.13
N ALA A 160 -19.51 7.47 7.98
CA ALA A 160 -19.37 7.63 9.43
C ALA A 160 -18.15 6.88 9.98
N ARG A 161 -17.90 5.65 9.49
CA ARG A 161 -16.71 4.88 9.86
C ARG A 161 -15.42 5.55 9.38
N ALA A 162 -15.38 6.03 8.14
CA ALA A 162 -14.22 6.74 7.60
C ALA A 162 -13.86 7.97 8.45
N GLU A 163 -14.84 8.79 8.81
CA GLU A 163 -14.63 9.96 9.67
C GLU A 163 -14.16 9.56 11.09
N ALA A 164 -14.69 8.46 11.63
CA ALA A 164 -14.22 7.92 12.92
C ALA A 164 -12.76 7.44 12.84
N LEU A 165 -12.33 6.80 11.74
CA LEU A 165 -10.93 6.43 11.54
C LEU A 165 -10.03 7.67 11.42
N LYS A 166 -10.45 8.69 10.66
CA LYS A 166 -9.67 9.93 10.52
C LYS A 166 -9.47 10.63 11.86
N THR A 167 -10.52 10.68 12.68
CA THR A 167 -10.44 11.21 14.05
C THR A 167 -9.49 10.38 14.89
N TRP A 168 -9.61 9.04 14.84
CA TRP A 168 -8.71 8.14 15.57
C TRP A 168 -7.24 8.34 15.18
N VAL A 169 -6.93 8.48 13.88
CA VAL A 169 -5.58 8.74 13.38
C VAL A 169 -5.04 10.06 13.91
N ALA A 170 -5.87 11.11 13.96
CA ALA A 170 -5.48 12.39 14.52
C ALA A 170 -5.15 12.28 16.02
N ASP A 171 -5.89 11.45 16.77
CA ASP A 171 -5.70 11.23 18.20
C ASP A 171 -4.53 10.26 18.51
N HIS A 172 -4.09 9.46 17.55
CA HIS A 172 -3.07 8.42 17.71
C HIS A 172 -1.91 8.56 16.72
N PRO A 173 -1.16 9.68 16.77
CA PRO A 173 -0.07 9.93 15.84
C PRO A 173 1.00 8.83 15.92
N GLY A 174 1.41 8.30 14.76
CA GLY A 174 2.42 7.26 14.65
C GLY A 174 1.89 5.83 14.76
N LEU A 175 0.58 5.63 14.99
CA LEU A 175 -0.04 4.31 14.93
C LEU A 175 -0.72 4.09 13.57
N ALA A 176 -0.47 2.93 12.96
CA ALA A 176 -1.12 2.52 11.73
C ALA A 176 -2.55 2.02 12.03
N PRO A 177 -3.59 2.59 11.41
CA PRO A 177 -4.95 2.06 11.54
C PRO A 177 -5.10 0.75 10.75
N ASP A 178 -5.98 -0.13 11.22
CA ASP A 178 -6.45 -1.27 10.43
C ASP A 178 -7.53 -0.79 9.44
N LEU A 179 -7.18 -0.74 8.15
CA LEU A 179 -8.08 -0.30 7.09
C LEU A 179 -9.05 -1.39 6.62
N ASP A 180 -8.97 -2.61 7.12
CA ASP A 180 -9.85 -3.72 6.70
C ASP A 180 -10.89 -4.09 7.76
N ALA A 181 -10.71 -3.61 9.00
CA ALA A 181 -11.60 -3.90 10.11
C ALA A 181 -12.66 -2.82 10.42
N GLY A 182 -13.83 -3.28 10.87
CA GLY A 182 -14.89 -2.43 11.41
C GLY A 182 -15.70 -1.67 10.36
N TRP A 183 -15.64 -2.06 9.08
CA TRP A 183 -16.56 -1.59 8.05
C TRP A 183 -17.93 -2.26 8.20
N PRO A 184 -19.03 -1.57 7.82
CA PRO A 184 -20.35 -2.20 7.79
C PRO A 184 -20.38 -3.37 6.81
N ASP A 185 -21.15 -4.40 7.14
CA ASP A 185 -21.40 -5.53 6.25
C ASP A 185 -22.08 -5.05 4.97
N LEU A 186 -21.71 -5.69 3.85
CA LEU A 186 -22.33 -5.40 2.56
C LEU A 186 -23.84 -5.62 2.65
N PRO A 187 -24.65 -4.74 2.02
CA PRO A 187 -26.09 -4.91 2.01
C PRO A 187 -26.40 -6.20 1.26
N THR A 188 -26.75 -7.25 2.01
CA THR A 188 -27.29 -8.46 1.42
C THR A 188 -28.74 -8.13 1.06
N GLY A 189 -29.06 -8.18 -0.23
CA GLY A 189 -30.45 -8.12 -0.66
C GLY A 189 -31.17 -9.27 0.03
N ALA A 190 -31.98 -8.97 1.04
CA ALA A 190 -32.80 -9.98 1.67
C ALA A 190 -33.65 -10.60 0.56
N ALA A 191 -33.31 -11.83 0.18
CA ALA A 191 -34.22 -12.70 -0.52
C ALA A 191 -35.40 -12.94 0.44
N ALA A 192 -36.47 -12.18 0.22
CA ALA A 192 -37.79 -12.39 0.78
C ALA A 192 -38.71 -12.80 -0.38
#